data_AF-A0A959F0U7-F1
#
_entry.id   AF-A0A959F0U7-F1
#
_cell.length_a   1.000
_cell.length_b   1.000
_cell.length_c   1.000
_cell.angle_alpha   90.00
_cell.angle_beta   90.00
_cell.angle_gamma   90.00
#
_symmetry.space_group_name_H-M   'P 1'
#
loop_
_entity.id
_entity.type
_entity.pdbx_description
1 polymer ?
#
loop_
_entity_poly.entity_id
_entity_poly.type
_entity_poly.pdbx_seq_one_letter_code
_entity_poly.pdbx_strand_id
1 'polypeptide(L)'
;MASLLLFASCDQPTRRLHRYEVHGIDVSHYQSHVHWDTVADQDIHFAFIKATEGETLQDTLFCHNWDELRRVGLKRGAYHFFR
;
A
#
# COMPACT_ATOMS: atom_id res chain seq x y z
N MET A 1 27.85 -25.27 -12.35
CA MET A 1 26.77 -24.46 -12.94
C MET A 1 25.55 -24.56 -12.04
N ALA A 2 24.81 -23.46 -11.94
CA ALA A 2 23.54 -23.26 -11.23
C ALA A 2 23.59 -23.25 -9.69
N SER A 3 23.84 -22.05 -9.15
CA SER A 3 23.51 -21.70 -7.76
C SER A 3 21.98 -21.60 -7.64
N LEU A 4 21.38 -22.42 -6.79
CA LEU A 4 19.95 -22.39 -6.49
C LEU A 4 19.70 -21.26 -5.50
N LEU A 5 19.28 -20.10 -5.99
CA LEU A 5 18.79 -19.00 -5.14
C LEU A 5 17.40 -19.39 -4.61
N LEU A 6 17.34 -19.84 -3.36
CA LEU A 6 16.09 -19.96 -2.60
C LEU A 6 15.63 -18.56 -2.22
N PHE A 7 14.71 -17.99 -3.00
CA PHE A 7 13.94 -16.83 -2.58
C PHE A 7 12.94 -17.27 -1.50
N ALA A 8 13.34 -17.22 -0.23
CA ALA A 8 12.43 -17.33 0.89
C ALA A 8 11.66 -16.00 1.04
N SER A 9 10.81 -15.68 0.06
CA SER A 9 9.74 -14.70 0.25
C SER A 9 8.60 -15.43 0.98
N CYS A 10 8.06 -14.82 2.03
CA CYS A 10 6.80 -15.29 2.62
C CYS A 10 5.68 -15.11 1.60
N ASP A 11 5.52 -16.08 0.70
CA ASP A 11 4.46 -16.08 -0.32
C ASP A 11 3.18 -16.72 0.25
N GLN A 12 2.82 -16.33 1.48
CA GLN A 12 1.59 -16.79 2.11
C GLN A 12 0.47 -15.81 1.78
N PRO A 13 -0.63 -16.25 1.17
CA PRO A 13 -1.74 -15.37 0.87
C PRO A 13 -2.33 -14.79 2.16
N THR A 14 -2.61 -13.49 2.16
CA THR A 14 -3.27 -12.83 3.29
C THR A 14 -4.69 -13.36 3.45
N ARG A 15 -4.92 -14.19 4.47
CA ARG A 15 -6.25 -14.74 4.76
C ARG A 15 -7.14 -13.67 5.37
N ARG A 16 -8.28 -13.39 4.74
CA ARG A 16 -9.35 -12.55 5.30
C ARG A 16 -10.05 -13.31 6.44
N LEU A 17 -10.20 -12.65 7.58
CA LEU A 17 -10.83 -13.23 8.77
C LEU A 17 -12.34 -12.99 8.75
N HIS A 18 -13.11 -13.97 9.20
CA HIS A 18 -14.54 -13.80 9.37
C HIS A 18 -14.84 -12.68 10.38
N ARG A 19 -15.87 -11.86 10.10
CA ARG A 19 -16.28 -10.64 10.85
C ARG A 19 -15.38 -9.41 10.70
N TYR A 20 -14.37 -9.46 9.83
CA TYR A 20 -13.52 -8.31 9.48
C TYR A 20 -13.66 -8.00 7.99
N GLU A 21 -14.85 -7.58 7.57
CA GLU A 21 -15.20 -7.44 6.14
C GLU A 21 -14.55 -6.22 5.47
N VAL A 22 -14.20 -5.20 6.25
CA VAL A 22 -13.55 -3.99 5.72
C VAL A 22 -12.04 -4.20 5.72
N HIS A 23 -11.47 -4.21 4.51
CA HIS A 23 -10.04 -4.40 4.29
C HIS A 23 -9.40 -3.16 3.68
N GLY A 24 -8.18 -2.87 4.10
CA GLY A 24 -7.38 -1.80 3.52
C GLY A 24 -5.91 -2.14 3.52
N ILE A 25 -5.14 -1.32 2.82
CA ILE A 25 -3.68 -1.38 2.73
C ILE A 25 -3.07 -0.06 3.18
N ASP A 26 -1.79 -0.07 3.52
CA ASP A 26 -0.99 1.14 3.63
C ASP A 26 0.19 1.09 2.66
N VAL A 27 0.52 2.24 2.08
CA VAL A 27 1.62 2.35 1.13
C VAL A 27 2.42 3.62 1.34
N SER A 28 3.65 3.58 0.86
CA SER A 28 4.64 4.67 0.86
C SER A 28 5.44 4.61 -0.44
N HIS A 29 6.46 5.45 -0.59
CA HIS A 29 7.39 5.36 -1.70
C HIS A 29 8.08 3.99 -1.83
N TYR A 30 8.16 3.19 -0.75
CA TYR A 30 8.78 1.86 -0.79
C TYR A 30 8.05 0.87 -1.71
N GLN A 31 6.75 1.06 -1.93
CA GLN A 31 5.97 0.24 -2.87
C GLN A 31 6.21 0.62 -4.33
N SER A 32 6.97 1.69 -4.60
CA SER A 32 7.22 2.20 -5.96
C SER A 32 5.90 2.45 -6.70
N HIS A 33 5.73 1.89 -7.91
CA HIS A 33 4.54 2.10 -8.72
C HIS A 33 3.43 1.09 -8.37
N VAL A 34 2.33 1.57 -7.80
CA VAL A 34 1.15 0.76 -7.47
C VAL A 34 0.17 0.76 -8.65
N HIS A 35 -0.29 -0.41 -9.07
CA HIS A 35 -1.35 -0.55 -10.07
C HIS A 35 -2.73 -0.39 -9.42
N TRP A 36 -3.16 0.85 -9.24
CA TRP A 36 -4.36 1.18 -8.45
C TRP A 36 -5.67 0.62 -9.01
N ASP A 37 -5.79 0.45 -10.33
CA ASP A 37 -6.96 -0.20 -10.93
C ASP A 37 -7.06 -1.67 -10.47
N THR A 38 -5.93 -2.39 -10.50
CA THR A 38 -5.86 -3.78 -9.99
C THR A 38 -6.20 -3.85 -8.51
N VAL A 39 -5.76 -2.86 -7.70
CA VAL A 39 -6.07 -2.82 -6.26
C VAL A 39 -7.56 -2.59 -6.02
N ALA A 40 -8.19 -1.71 -6.80
CA ALA A 40 -9.63 -1.44 -6.69
C ALA A 40 -10.47 -2.69 -7.00
N ASP A 41 -10.00 -3.57 -7.89
CA ASP A 41 -10.65 -4.84 -8.23
C ASP A 41 -10.44 -5.97 -7.19
N GLN A 42 -9.62 -5.74 -6.15
CA GLN A 42 -9.24 -6.76 -5.15
C GLN A 42 -10.03 -6.68 -3.83
N ASP A 43 -11.24 -6.12 -3.84
CA ASP A 43 -12.09 -5.98 -2.65
C ASP A 43 -11.37 -5.21 -1.52
N ILE A 44 -10.62 -4.17 -1.91
CA ILE A 44 -9.99 -3.21 -1.01
C ILE A 44 -10.94 -2.03 -0.82
N HIS A 45 -11.13 -1.62 0.43
CA HIS A 45 -12.13 -0.62 0.80
C HIS A 45 -11.51 0.75 1.08
N PHE A 46 -10.25 0.77 1.50
CA PHE A 46 -9.50 2.00 1.78
C PHE A 46 -8.00 1.78 1.66
N ALA A 47 -7.25 2.87 1.52
CA ALA A 47 -5.80 2.85 1.68
C ALA A 47 -5.29 4.07 2.46
N PHE A 48 -4.26 3.85 3.27
CA PHE A 48 -3.49 4.91 3.91
C PHE A 48 -2.20 5.17 3.13
N ILE A 49 -1.95 6.43 2.76
CA ILE A 49 -0.74 6.84 2.05
C ILE A 49 0.18 7.56 3.04
N LYS A 50 1.45 7.16 3.11
CA LYS A 50 2.46 7.90 3.86
C LYS A 50 2.58 9.31 3.29
N ALA A 51 2.41 10.32 4.13
CA ALA A 51 2.60 11.71 3.74
C ALA A 51 3.99 12.22 4.14
N THR A 52 4.38 11.97 5.39
CA THR A 52 5.56 12.56 6.01
C THR A 52 6.23 11.61 7.00
N GLU A 53 7.49 11.88 7.32
CA GLU A 53 8.27 11.17 8.33
C GLU A 53 9.17 12.14 9.12
N GLY A 54 9.08 12.09 10.45
CA GLY A 54 9.78 13.03 11.33
C GLY A 54 9.48 14.49 10.97
N GLU A 55 10.44 15.37 11.15
CA GLU A 55 10.17 16.81 10.96
C GLU A 55 10.27 17.28 9.50
N THR A 56 11.07 16.59 8.68
CA THR A 56 11.53 17.15 7.38
C THR A 56 11.26 16.27 6.17
N LEU A 57 10.97 14.98 6.34
CA LEU A 57 10.82 14.08 5.20
C LEU A 57 9.37 14.08 4.71
N GLN A 58 9.21 14.32 3.42
CA GLN A 58 7.95 14.13 2.70
C GLN A 58 8.08 12.89 1.82
N ASP A 59 7.04 12.05 1.78
CA ASP A 59 7.04 10.87 0.93
C ASP A 59 6.92 11.29 -0.54
N THR A 60 7.87 10.85 -1.36
CA THR A 60 8.00 11.30 -2.77
C THR A 60 6.84 10.87 -3.65
N LEU A 61 6.07 9.85 -3.25
CA LEU A 61 4.92 9.34 -4.00
C LEU A 61 3.57 9.68 -3.36
N PHE A 62 3.55 10.50 -2.30
CA PHE A 62 2.30 10.88 -1.63
C PHE A 62 1.26 11.46 -2.60
N CYS A 63 1.60 12.53 -3.32
CA CYS A 63 0.65 13.23 -4.20
C CYS A 63 0.11 12.30 -5.31
N HIS A 64 0.98 11.49 -5.91
CA HIS A 64 0.59 10.54 -6.95
C HIS A 64 -0.40 9.50 -6.40
N ASN A 65 -0.05 8.81 -5.32
CA ASN A 65 -0.91 7.80 -4.72
C ASN A 65 -2.22 8.40 -4.18
N TRP A 66 -2.16 9.62 -3.65
CA TRP A 66 -3.32 10.35 -3.15
C TRP A 66 -4.34 10.62 -4.26
N ASP A 67 -3.89 11.08 -5.43
CA ASP A 67 -4.75 11.38 -6.56
C ASP A 67 -5.26 10.11 -7.25
N GLU A 68 -4.44 9.07 -7.35
CA GLU A 68 -4.86 7.77 -7.90
C GLU A 68 -5.97 7.12 -7.05
N LEU A 69 -5.89 7.16 -5.72
CA LEU A 69 -6.97 6.66 -4.86
C LEU A 69 -8.30 7.39 -5.11
N ARG A 70 -8.25 8.70 -5.33
CA ARG A 70 -9.45 9.47 -5.71
C ARG A 70 -9.95 9.03 -7.09
N ARG A 71 -9.04 8.82 -8.06
CA ARG A 71 -9.38 8.40 -9.42
C ARG A 71 -10.11 7.05 -9.43
N VAL A 72 -9.65 6.08 -8.64
CA VAL A 72 -10.26 4.73 -8.55
C VAL A 72 -11.40 4.63 -7.53
N GLY A 73 -11.78 5.73 -6.88
CA GLY A 73 -12.92 5.78 -5.95
C GLY A 73 -12.68 5.11 -4.58
N LEU A 74 -11.44 4.82 -4.21
CA LEU A 74 -11.11 4.24 -2.91
C LEU A 74 -11.07 5.31 -1.80
N LYS A 75 -11.56 4.95 -0.61
CA LYS A 75 -11.41 5.82 0.58
C LYS A 75 -9.92 5.97 0.89
N ARG A 76 -9.47 7.20 1.16
CA ARG A 76 -8.06 7.52 1.35
C ARG A 76 -7.81 8.21 2.69
N GLY A 77 -6.76 7.77 3.36
CA GLY A 77 -6.20 8.42 4.54
C GLY A 77 -4.73 8.74 4.34
N ALA A 78 -4.21 9.69 5.10
CA ALA A 78 -2.79 10.02 5.12
C ALA A 78 -2.21 9.66 6.48
N TYR A 79 -0.96 9.20 6.53
CA TYR A 79 -0.27 8.97 7.80
C TYR A 79 1.08 9.67 7.88
N HIS A 80 1.47 9.99 9.11
CA HIS A 80 2.77 10.52 9.47
C HIS A 80 3.57 9.44 10.20
N PHE A 81 4.79 9.16 9.75
CA PHE A 81 5.69 8.25 10.45
C PHE A 81 6.45 9.03 11.53
N PHE A 82 6.06 8.82 12.78
CA PHE A 82 6.68 9.48 13.94
C PHE A 82 8.14 9.02 14.11
N ARG A 83 9.02 9.98 14.43
CA ARG A 83 10.42 9.75 14.80
C ARG A 83 10.76 10.55 16.04
#